data_AF-A0A7W1TT92-F1
#
_entry.id   AF-A0A7W1TT92-F1
#
_cell.length_a   1.000
_cell.length_b   1.000
_cell.length_c   1.000
_cell.angle_alpha   90.00
_cell.angle_beta   90.00
_cell.angle_gamma   90.00
#
_symmetry.space_group_name_H-M   'P 1'
#
loop_
_entity.id
_entity.type
_entity.pdbx_description
1 polymer ?
#
loop_
_entity_poly.entity_id
_entity_poly.type
_entity_poly.pdbx_seq_one_letter_code
_entity_poly.pdbx_strand_id
1 'polypeptide(L)'
;MKRILGLIGWLGVALVLAAVAMRFLAPERQQIINYLAIGGLVATLLYLLSQWRDIARSFSSRNVQYGSLAIGSIVLVLGIIVAVNWISTRQNKRWDLTANQQYSLSEQTRKVLGDLEQPVKVRVFDEAQGFPRFRDVLEEYTYGSPQLTVEYVDIVKQPTIAQQYQIAQPGTVMFEHAGRTEKVTSTDEQQLTNALIKVVQGRQPKVYFVYGHGERDTTGSDREGYGAAAEQLRASNFLVDRLALAQDPNVPTDGDVVIIAGPANDYVPAEIDALRAYMRRGGHVLLLLDPPATAEARPLTNLLAFAAEWGIEAGTNIVVDVSGVGRAFNTGPEVPIALSYPPHPINDRFEQMTAFGVARSVRPIEGGANGRMAQSFVETSPNSWAESDVRSLMSTGQVQRNLEAGDIAGPVSMGAAVSAAAE
;
A
#
# COMPACT_ATOMS: atom_id res chain seq x y z
N MET A 1 -10.96 57.62 -6.70
CA MET A 1 -10.81 56.15 -6.53
C MET A 1 -12.04 55.49 -5.90
N LYS A 2 -12.46 55.82 -4.67
CA LYS A 2 -13.57 55.12 -3.98
C LYS A 2 -14.90 55.00 -4.77
N ARG A 3 -15.31 56.02 -5.54
CA ARG A 3 -16.52 55.96 -6.40
C ARG A 3 -16.41 54.99 -7.59
N ILE A 4 -15.22 54.86 -8.19
CA ILE A 4 -14.98 53.97 -9.32
C ILE A 4 -14.98 52.51 -8.85
N LEU A 5 -14.36 52.25 -7.69
CA LEU A 5 -14.39 50.93 -7.07
C LEU A 5 -15.82 50.51 -6.67
N GLY A 6 -16.63 51.44 -6.15
CA GLY A 6 -18.05 51.16 -5.86
C GLY A 6 -18.85 50.72 -7.09
N LEU A 7 -18.61 51.34 -8.24
CA LEU A 7 -19.26 50.97 -9.50
C LEU A 7 -18.82 49.57 -9.98
N ILE A 8 -17.54 49.21 -9.81
CA ILE A 8 -17.01 47.89 -10.16
C ILE A 8 -17.65 46.79 -9.30
N GLY A 9 -17.86 47.06 -8.00
CA GLY A 9 -18.56 46.11 -7.11
C GLY A 9 -20.01 45.87 -7.53
N TRP A 10 -20.77 46.92 -7.84
CA TRP A 10 -22.16 46.80 -8.31
C TRP A 10 -22.26 46.14 -9.69
N LEU A 11 -21.30 46.41 -10.58
CA LEU A 11 -21.20 45.73 -11.88
C LEU A 11 -20.93 44.22 -11.68
N GLY A 12 -20.04 43.87 -10.75
CA GLY A 12 -19.75 42.48 -10.38
C GLY A 12 -20.99 41.73 -9.91
N VAL A 13 -21.77 42.34 -8.99
CA VAL A 13 -23.03 41.77 -8.50
C VAL A 13 -24.06 41.61 -9.62
N ALA A 14 -24.21 42.62 -10.49
CA ALA A 14 -25.12 42.56 -11.63
C ALA A 14 -24.76 41.42 -12.61
N LEU A 15 -23.47 41.20 -12.86
CA LEU A 15 -22.99 40.11 -13.72
C LEU A 15 -23.25 38.73 -13.11
N VAL A 16 -23.07 38.57 -11.80
CA VAL A 16 -23.40 37.32 -11.09
C VAL A 16 -24.91 37.06 -11.15
N LEU A 17 -25.76 38.06 -10.91
CA LEU A 17 -27.21 37.91 -11.01
C LEU A 17 -27.66 37.58 -12.44
N ALA A 18 -27.05 38.20 -13.46
CA ALA A 18 -27.30 37.88 -14.86
C ALA A 18 -26.89 36.45 -15.20
N ALA A 19 -25.77 35.95 -14.67
CA ALA A 19 -25.33 34.57 -14.85
C ALA A 19 -26.31 33.58 -14.21
N VAL A 20 -26.81 33.88 -13.00
CA VAL A 20 -27.83 33.05 -12.31
C VAL A 20 -29.13 33.05 -13.09
N ALA A 21 -29.63 34.21 -13.53
CA ALA A 21 -30.87 34.29 -14.31
C ALA A 21 -30.76 33.55 -15.65
N MET A 22 -29.64 33.69 -16.36
CA MET A 22 -29.42 32.98 -17.62
C MET A 22 -29.26 31.47 -17.45
N ARG A 23 -28.82 30.99 -16.28
CA ARG A 23 -28.78 29.55 -15.99
C ARG A 23 -30.17 28.90 -15.97
N PHE A 24 -31.21 29.67 -15.62
CA PHE A 24 -32.60 29.19 -15.64
C PHE A 24 -33.30 29.45 -16.97
N LEU A 25 -32.98 30.56 -17.65
CA LEU A 25 -33.65 30.98 -18.89
C LEU A 25 -33.04 30.37 -20.17
N ALA A 26 -31.74 30.08 -20.17
CA ALA A 26 -31.01 29.60 -21.35
C ALA A 26 -29.85 28.66 -20.95
N PRO A 27 -30.15 27.45 -20.41
CA PRO A 27 -29.14 26.53 -19.87
C PRO A 27 -28.14 26.02 -20.93
N GLU A 28 -28.51 26.08 -22.20
CA GLU A 28 -27.70 25.67 -23.35
C GLU A 28 -26.47 26.57 -23.62
N ARG A 29 -26.40 27.79 -23.06
CA ARG A 29 -25.28 28.73 -23.24
C ARG A 29 -24.26 28.70 -22.09
N GLN A 30 -23.85 27.50 -21.70
CA GLN A 30 -23.05 27.26 -20.49
C GLN A 30 -21.69 28.00 -20.47
N GLN A 31 -21.05 28.19 -21.63
CA GLN A 31 -19.79 28.95 -21.72
C GLN A 31 -19.97 30.43 -21.36
N ILE A 32 -21.04 31.08 -21.84
CA ILE A 32 -21.31 32.50 -21.57
C ILE A 32 -21.69 32.70 -20.10
N ILE A 33 -22.50 31.78 -19.55
CA ILE A 33 -22.86 31.76 -18.13
C ILE A 33 -21.59 31.69 -17.25
N ASN A 34 -20.62 30.84 -17.64
CA ASN A 34 -19.35 30.70 -16.92
C ASN A 34 -18.51 31.98 -16.97
N TYR A 35 -18.36 32.61 -18.13
CA TYR A 35 -17.60 33.87 -18.23
C TYR A 35 -18.21 35.01 -17.42
N LEU A 36 -19.55 35.13 -17.42
CA LEU A 36 -20.25 36.13 -16.63
C LEU A 36 -20.14 35.85 -15.12
N ALA A 37 -20.25 34.59 -14.70
CA ALA A 37 -20.09 34.19 -13.31
C ALA A 37 -18.66 34.47 -12.79
N ILE A 38 -17.63 34.08 -13.56
CA ILE A 38 -16.23 34.29 -13.19
C ILE A 38 -15.89 35.79 -13.18
N GLY A 39 -16.26 36.52 -14.24
CA GLY A 39 -16.01 37.97 -14.33
C GLY A 39 -16.70 38.75 -13.22
N GLY A 40 -17.95 38.39 -12.90
CA GLY A 40 -18.70 38.97 -11.79
C GLY A 40 -18.09 38.65 -10.43
N LEU A 41 -17.68 37.40 -10.19
CA LEU A 41 -17.02 36.97 -8.95
C LEU A 41 -15.71 37.74 -8.73
N VAL A 42 -14.85 37.80 -9.75
CA VAL A 42 -13.54 38.48 -9.66
C VAL A 42 -13.72 39.98 -9.39
N ALA A 43 -14.63 40.66 -10.09
CA ALA A 43 -14.91 42.08 -9.85
C ALA A 43 -15.41 42.33 -8.41
N THR A 44 -16.24 41.43 -7.88
CA THR A 44 -16.78 41.55 -6.53
C THR A 44 -15.73 41.28 -5.45
N LEU A 45 -14.88 40.27 -5.65
CA LEU A 45 -13.76 39.96 -4.77
C LEU A 45 -12.72 41.09 -4.74
N LEU A 46 -12.38 41.66 -5.89
CA LEU A 46 -11.47 42.80 -5.98
C LEU A 46 -12.02 44.03 -5.25
N TYR A 47 -13.32 44.28 -5.35
CA TYR A 47 -13.98 45.34 -4.59
C TYR A 47 -13.89 45.11 -3.07
N LEU A 48 -14.17 43.88 -2.62
CA LEU A 48 -14.09 43.50 -1.20
C LEU A 48 -12.67 43.60 -0.64
N LEU A 49 -11.67 43.09 -1.37
CA LEU A 49 -10.26 43.18 -0.99
C LEU A 49 -9.80 44.63 -0.86
N SER A 50 -10.24 45.51 -1.76
CA SER A 50 -9.93 46.93 -1.66
C SER A 50 -10.57 47.62 -0.45
N GLN A 51 -11.67 47.07 0.10
CA GLN A 51 -12.35 47.62 1.27
C GLN A 51 -12.05 46.88 2.57
N TRP A 52 -11.16 45.88 2.55
CA TRP A 52 -10.81 45.07 3.73
C TRP A 52 -10.40 45.90 4.96
N ARG A 53 -9.70 47.02 4.76
CA ARG A 53 -9.31 47.95 5.84
C ARG A 53 -10.50 48.69 6.46
N ASP A 54 -11.53 49.00 5.67
CA ASP A 54 -12.74 49.66 6.14
C ASP A 54 -13.64 48.62 6.85
N ILE A 55 -13.70 47.37 6.35
CA ILE A 55 -14.38 46.23 6.99
C ILE A 55 -13.79 45.90 8.36
N ALA A 56 -12.45 45.87 8.47
CA ALA A 56 -11.76 45.62 9.75
C ALA A 56 -12.05 46.71 10.81
N ARG A 57 -12.30 47.95 10.39
CA ARG A 57 -12.68 49.06 11.30
C ARG A 57 -14.15 48.99 11.72
N SER A 58 -15.04 48.49 10.85
CA SER A 58 -16.46 48.30 11.17
C SER A 58 -16.72 47.25 12.25
N PHE A 59 -15.77 46.35 12.53
CA PHE A 59 -15.87 45.40 13.65
C PHE A 59 -15.70 46.05 15.04
N SER A 60 -15.35 47.34 15.14
CA SER A 60 -15.12 48.03 16.43
C SER A 60 -16.22 49.03 16.85
N SER A 61 -17.29 49.24 16.07
CA SER A 61 -18.34 50.21 16.42
C SER A 61 -19.73 49.58 16.51
N ARG A 62 -20.36 49.74 17.67
CA ARG A 62 -21.64 49.10 18.05
C ARG A 62 -22.90 49.68 17.38
N ASN A 63 -22.80 50.55 16.38
CA ASN A 63 -23.98 51.18 15.75
C ASN A 63 -23.71 51.71 14.31
N VAL A 64 -23.46 50.81 13.34
CA VAL A 64 -23.50 51.16 11.90
C VAL A 64 -24.19 50.05 11.08
N GLN A 65 -25.41 50.37 10.61
CA GLN A 65 -26.09 49.91 9.39
C GLN A 65 -25.80 48.48 8.86
N TYR A 66 -26.63 47.53 9.30
CA TYR A 66 -26.62 46.10 8.98
C TYR A 66 -26.91 45.68 7.52
N GLY A 67 -27.09 46.62 6.58
CA GLY A 67 -27.48 46.29 5.20
C GLY A 67 -26.32 45.85 4.30
N SER A 68 -25.21 46.58 4.31
CA SER A 68 -24.09 46.35 3.37
C SER A 68 -23.22 45.14 3.73
N LEU A 69 -23.02 44.89 5.03
CA LEU A 69 -22.31 43.71 5.54
C LEU A 69 -23.09 42.42 5.27
N ALA A 70 -24.42 42.43 5.40
CA ALA A 70 -25.26 41.28 5.09
C ALA A 70 -25.28 40.98 3.59
N ILE A 71 -25.34 42.00 2.73
CA ILE A 71 -25.29 41.81 1.27
C ILE A 71 -23.92 41.26 0.84
N GLY A 72 -22.82 41.77 1.41
CA GLY A 72 -21.48 41.28 1.12
C GLY A 72 -21.27 39.82 1.52
N SER A 73 -21.78 39.40 2.68
CA SER A 73 -21.67 38.02 3.14
C SER A 73 -22.55 37.07 2.32
N ILE A 74 -23.77 37.48 1.92
CA ILE A 74 -24.64 36.70 1.04
C ILE A 74 -23.97 36.47 -0.32
N VAL A 75 -23.36 37.50 -0.91
CA VAL A 75 -22.66 37.38 -2.19
C VAL A 75 -21.41 36.51 -2.08
N LEU A 76 -20.67 36.59 -0.96
CA LEU A 76 -19.53 35.72 -0.70
C LEU A 76 -19.95 34.25 -0.59
N VAL A 77 -21.00 33.96 0.18
CA VAL A 77 -21.54 32.60 0.35
C VAL A 77 -22.05 32.05 -0.99
N LEU A 78 -22.78 32.85 -1.77
CA LEU A 78 -23.21 32.46 -3.12
C LEU A 78 -22.02 32.21 -4.06
N GLY A 79 -20.98 33.04 -3.99
CA GLY A 79 -19.74 32.84 -4.75
C GLY A 79 -19.03 31.53 -4.38
N ILE A 80 -18.95 31.21 -3.09
CA ILE A 80 -18.42 29.94 -2.59
C ILE A 80 -19.28 28.77 -3.07
N ILE A 81 -20.61 28.85 -2.98
CA ILE A 81 -21.52 27.79 -3.44
C ILE A 81 -21.34 27.53 -4.95
N VAL A 82 -21.22 28.59 -5.76
CA VAL A 82 -20.98 28.46 -7.21
C VAL A 82 -19.60 27.85 -7.48
N ALA A 83 -18.55 28.27 -6.76
CA ALA A 83 -17.20 27.74 -6.90
C ALA A 83 -17.13 26.25 -6.49
N VAL A 84 -17.75 25.88 -5.37
CA VAL A 84 -17.84 24.50 -4.89
C VAL A 84 -18.61 23.64 -5.90
N ASN A 85 -19.75 24.12 -6.43
CA ASN A 85 -20.51 23.42 -7.45
C ASN A 85 -19.72 23.25 -8.76
N TRP A 86 -18.90 24.24 -9.13
CA TRP A 86 -18.04 24.17 -10.30
C TRP A 86 -16.87 23.19 -10.14
N ILE A 87 -16.20 23.18 -8.98
CA ILE A 87 -15.14 22.20 -8.66
C ILE A 87 -15.73 20.79 -8.63
N SER A 88 -16.88 20.63 -7.99
CA SER A 88 -17.57 19.33 -7.85
C SER A 88 -18.02 18.74 -9.19
N THR A 89 -18.28 19.56 -10.21
CA THR A 89 -18.73 19.08 -11.53
C THR A 89 -17.58 18.81 -12.51
N ARG A 90 -16.36 19.32 -12.25
CA ARG A 90 -15.17 19.10 -13.10
C ARG A 90 -14.17 18.11 -12.55
N GLN A 91 -14.14 17.89 -11.24
CA GLN A 91 -13.32 16.86 -10.62
C GLN A 91 -14.22 15.82 -9.97
N ASN A 92 -14.41 14.69 -10.66
CA ASN A 92 -15.07 13.50 -10.13
C ASN A 92 -14.25 12.80 -9.02
N LYS A 93 -13.29 13.49 -8.41
CA LYS A 93 -12.42 12.92 -7.37
C LYS A 93 -13.23 12.85 -6.07
N ARG A 94 -13.88 11.71 -5.85
CA ARG A 94 -14.56 11.40 -4.59
C ARG A 94 -13.50 11.29 -3.49
N TRP A 95 -13.54 12.20 -2.52
CA TRP A 95 -12.72 12.11 -1.32
C TRP A 95 -13.59 11.48 -0.23
N ASP A 96 -13.23 10.28 0.21
CA ASP A 96 -13.82 9.68 1.39
C ASP A 96 -13.27 10.41 2.62
N LEU A 97 -14.10 11.25 3.23
CA LEU A 97 -13.78 12.02 4.44
C LEU A 97 -14.20 11.28 5.72
N THR A 98 -14.59 10.00 5.62
CA THR A 98 -14.86 9.19 6.81
C THR A 98 -13.55 8.81 7.50
N ALA A 99 -13.53 8.88 8.83
CA ALA A 99 -12.33 8.62 9.64
C ALA A 99 -11.74 7.20 9.46
N ASN A 100 -12.49 6.27 8.86
CA ASN A 100 -12.12 4.87 8.69
C ASN A 100 -12.07 4.40 7.23
N GLN A 101 -12.25 5.28 6.23
CA GLN A 101 -12.24 4.93 4.80
C GLN A 101 -13.10 3.70 4.44
N GLN A 102 -14.24 3.50 5.12
CA GLN A 102 -15.03 2.26 5.10
C GLN A 102 -15.65 1.92 3.73
N TYR A 103 -15.57 2.84 2.76
CA TYR A 103 -16.11 2.68 1.41
C TYR A 103 -15.02 2.70 0.33
N SER A 104 -13.75 2.60 0.71
CA SER A 104 -12.62 2.63 -0.23
C SER A 104 -12.05 1.24 -0.47
N LEU A 105 -11.66 0.98 -1.72
CA LEU A 105 -10.95 -0.24 -2.10
C LEU A 105 -9.64 -0.37 -1.31
N SER A 106 -9.31 -1.61 -0.93
CA SER A 106 -8.02 -1.94 -0.34
C SER A 106 -6.86 -1.49 -1.24
N GLU A 107 -5.69 -1.26 -0.63
CA GLU A 107 -4.51 -0.83 -1.37
C GLU A 107 -4.08 -1.85 -2.42
N GLN A 108 -4.24 -3.13 -2.11
CA GLN A 108 -3.98 -4.23 -3.04
C GLN A 108 -4.87 -4.10 -4.28
N THR A 109 -6.18 -3.94 -4.10
CA THR A 109 -7.12 -3.79 -5.21
C THR A 109 -6.79 -2.56 -6.05
N ARG A 110 -6.48 -1.42 -5.43
CA ARG A 110 -6.07 -0.19 -6.14
C ARG A 110 -4.81 -0.39 -6.97
N LYS A 111 -3.82 -1.13 -6.45
CA LYS A 111 -2.58 -1.44 -7.17
C LYS A 111 -2.86 -2.33 -8.38
N VAL A 112 -3.61 -3.41 -8.19
CA VAL A 112 -3.99 -4.33 -9.28
C VAL A 112 -4.74 -3.59 -10.38
N LEU A 113 -5.69 -2.71 -10.03
CA LEU A 113 -6.45 -1.91 -10.99
C LEU A 113 -5.57 -0.88 -11.73
N GLY A 114 -4.61 -0.27 -11.03
CA GLY A 114 -3.67 0.69 -11.61
C GLY A 114 -2.66 0.06 -12.57
N ASP A 115 -2.30 -1.20 -12.32
CA ASP A 115 -1.34 -1.96 -13.14
C ASP A 115 -2.00 -2.65 -14.37
N LEU A 116 -3.31 -2.46 -14.58
CA LEU A 116 -4.00 -3.02 -15.76
C LEU A 116 -3.59 -2.30 -17.05
N GLU A 117 -2.84 -2.99 -17.91
CA GLU A 117 -2.44 -2.48 -19.23
C GLU A 117 -3.45 -2.81 -20.34
N GLN A 118 -4.20 -3.90 -20.19
CA GLN A 118 -5.15 -4.42 -21.18
C GLN A 118 -6.57 -4.50 -20.59
N PRO A 119 -7.61 -4.42 -21.44
CA PRO A 119 -8.98 -4.38 -20.96
C PRO A 119 -9.39 -5.67 -20.26
N VAL A 120 -10.19 -5.54 -19.20
CA VAL A 120 -10.81 -6.63 -18.45
C VAL A 120 -12.32 -6.45 -18.51
N LYS A 121 -13.04 -7.49 -18.93
CA LYS A 121 -14.50 -7.49 -18.97
C LYS A 121 -15.05 -8.33 -17.83
N VAL A 122 -15.81 -7.69 -16.97
CA VAL A 122 -16.51 -8.32 -15.83
C VAL A 122 -17.97 -8.51 -16.20
N ARG A 123 -18.48 -9.73 -16.04
CA ARG A 123 -19.91 -10.04 -16.22
C ARG A 123 -20.50 -10.55 -14.91
N VAL A 124 -21.55 -9.91 -14.43
CA VAL A 124 -22.31 -10.35 -13.25
C VAL A 124 -23.53 -11.11 -13.73
N PHE A 125 -23.58 -12.40 -13.42
CA PHE A 125 -24.70 -13.27 -13.73
C PHE A 125 -25.59 -13.43 -12.50
N ASP A 126 -26.75 -12.80 -12.55
CA ASP A 126 -27.72 -12.84 -11.46
C ASP A 126 -29.13 -12.55 -11.97
N GLU A 127 -30.13 -12.60 -11.08
CA GLU A 127 -31.44 -12.04 -11.33
C GLU A 127 -31.41 -10.51 -11.18
N ALA A 128 -32.36 -9.80 -11.80
CA ALA A 128 -32.44 -8.33 -11.74
C ALA A 128 -32.39 -7.74 -10.31
N GLN A 129 -33.00 -8.45 -9.34
CA GLN A 129 -33.03 -8.06 -7.93
C GLN A 129 -31.68 -8.24 -7.21
N GLY A 130 -30.81 -9.11 -7.74
CA GLY A 130 -29.50 -9.42 -7.17
C GLY A 130 -28.38 -8.53 -7.68
N PHE A 131 -28.59 -7.68 -8.69
CA PHE A 131 -27.53 -6.79 -9.18
C PHE A 131 -27.05 -5.70 -8.21
N PRO A 132 -27.91 -5.06 -7.39
CA PRO A 132 -27.49 -3.96 -6.52
C PRO A 132 -26.34 -4.32 -5.58
N ARG A 133 -26.30 -5.54 -5.02
CA ARG A 133 -25.22 -5.97 -4.09
C ARG A 133 -23.83 -6.04 -4.71
N PHE A 134 -23.72 -6.15 -6.04
CA PHE A 134 -22.44 -6.15 -6.75
C PHE A 134 -22.08 -4.76 -7.28
N ARG A 135 -23.09 -3.90 -7.45
CA ARG A 135 -22.93 -2.61 -8.10
C ARG A 135 -22.00 -1.70 -7.33
N ASP A 136 -22.18 -1.61 -6.02
CA ASP A 136 -21.40 -0.72 -5.17
C ASP A 136 -19.89 -1.03 -5.27
N VAL A 137 -19.50 -2.31 -5.15
CA VAL A 137 -18.08 -2.71 -5.22
C VAL A 137 -17.52 -2.63 -6.65
N LEU A 138 -18.27 -3.05 -7.67
CA LEU A 138 -17.76 -3.08 -9.06
C LEU A 138 -17.76 -1.68 -9.73
N GLU A 139 -18.61 -0.76 -9.27
CA GLU A 139 -18.51 0.66 -9.66
C GLU A 139 -17.20 1.27 -9.18
N GLU A 140 -16.78 0.98 -7.95
CA GLU A 140 -15.47 1.43 -7.44
C GLU A 140 -14.30 0.81 -8.22
N TYR A 141 -14.43 -0.43 -8.71
CA TYR A 141 -13.41 -1.04 -9.58
C TYR A 141 -13.31 -0.33 -10.92
N THR A 142 -14.47 -0.02 -11.53
CA THR A 142 -14.55 0.70 -12.81
C THR A 142 -14.02 2.13 -12.67
N TYR A 143 -14.25 2.76 -11.51
CA TYR A 143 -13.67 4.06 -11.18
C TYR A 143 -12.15 3.98 -10.97
N GLY A 144 -11.66 2.88 -10.38
CA GLY A 144 -10.25 2.63 -10.14
C GLY A 144 -9.43 2.35 -11.41
N SER A 145 -10.04 1.82 -12.48
CA SER A 145 -9.35 1.60 -13.75
C SER A 145 -10.27 1.74 -14.97
N PRO A 146 -9.94 2.57 -15.97
CA PRO A 146 -10.70 2.68 -17.21
C PRO A 146 -10.60 1.43 -18.10
N GLN A 147 -9.66 0.51 -17.81
CA GLN A 147 -9.53 -0.77 -18.51
C GLN A 147 -10.58 -1.79 -18.07
N LEU A 148 -11.26 -1.57 -16.95
CA LEU A 148 -12.25 -2.48 -16.41
C LEU A 148 -13.66 -2.07 -16.85
N THR A 149 -14.42 -3.02 -17.41
CA THR A 149 -15.81 -2.81 -17.83
C THR A 149 -16.72 -3.83 -17.19
N VAL A 150 -17.92 -3.42 -16.76
CA VAL A 150 -18.87 -4.29 -16.06
C VAL A 150 -20.17 -4.40 -16.85
N GLU A 151 -20.63 -5.63 -17.09
CA GLU A 151 -21.90 -5.95 -17.74
C GLU A 151 -22.75 -6.83 -16.81
N TYR A 152 -24.02 -6.51 -16.67
CA TYR A 152 -24.97 -7.29 -15.87
C TYR A 152 -25.84 -8.15 -16.79
N VAL A 153 -25.80 -9.46 -16.58
CA VAL A 153 -26.52 -10.45 -17.38
C VAL A 153 -27.62 -11.05 -16.52
N ASP A 154 -28.87 -10.79 -16.90
CA ASP A 154 -30.04 -11.36 -16.23
C ASP A 154 -30.21 -12.80 -16.71
N ILE A 155 -29.91 -13.76 -15.84
CA ILE A 155 -29.92 -15.19 -16.19
C ILE A 155 -31.32 -15.72 -16.55
N VAL A 156 -32.38 -15.05 -16.09
CA VAL A 156 -33.77 -15.41 -16.37
C VAL A 156 -34.19 -14.87 -17.74
N LYS A 157 -33.78 -13.63 -18.06
CA LYS A 157 -34.10 -13.00 -19.36
C LYS A 157 -33.16 -13.44 -20.48
N GLN A 158 -31.93 -13.81 -20.17
CA GLN A 158 -30.86 -14.13 -21.12
C GLN A 158 -30.23 -15.53 -20.85
N PRO A 159 -31.03 -16.62 -20.86
CA PRO A 159 -30.55 -17.95 -20.47
C PRO A 159 -29.48 -18.51 -21.43
N THR A 160 -29.50 -18.10 -22.70
CA THR A 160 -28.51 -18.54 -23.70
C THR A 160 -27.09 -18.05 -23.38
N ILE A 161 -26.95 -16.84 -22.86
CA ILE A 161 -25.65 -16.28 -22.45
C ILE A 161 -25.13 -17.03 -21.22
N ALA A 162 -26.00 -17.26 -20.23
CA ALA A 162 -25.63 -18.03 -19.04
C ALA A 162 -25.18 -19.46 -19.38
N GLN A 163 -25.85 -20.13 -20.33
CA GLN A 163 -25.47 -21.46 -20.82
C GLN A 163 -24.13 -21.45 -21.57
N GLN A 164 -23.89 -20.46 -22.43
CA GLN A 164 -22.62 -20.33 -23.16
C GLN A 164 -21.43 -20.25 -22.21
N TYR A 165 -21.54 -19.49 -21.13
CA TYR A 165 -20.49 -19.36 -20.13
C TYR A 165 -20.57 -20.41 -19.02
N GLN A 166 -21.43 -21.43 -19.14
CA GLN A 166 -21.59 -22.50 -18.14
C GLN A 166 -21.81 -21.95 -16.73
N ILE A 167 -22.74 -21.02 -16.59
CA ILE A 167 -23.11 -20.43 -15.30
C ILE A 167 -24.20 -21.29 -14.67
N ALA A 168 -23.84 -21.98 -13.58
CA ALA A 168 -24.72 -22.93 -12.90
C ALA A 168 -25.57 -22.28 -11.79
N GLN A 169 -25.13 -21.13 -11.24
CA GLN A 169 -25.76 -20.52 -10.07
C GLN A 169 -25.81 -18.99 -10.16
N PRO A 170 -26.91 -18.35 -9.68
CA PRO A 170 -27.01 -16.90 -9.57
C PRO A 170 -25.94 -16.31 -8.64
N GLY A 171 -25.59 -15.04 -8.85
CA GLY A 171 -24.57 -14.35 -8.07
C GLY A 171 -23.14 -14.70 -8.50
N THR A 172 -22.95 -15.20 -9.72
CA THR A 172 -21.62 -15.52 -10.26
C THR A 172 -21.05 -14.30 -10.99
N VAL A 173 -19.87 -13.86 -10.57
CA VAL A 173 -19.08 -12.83 -11.26
C VAL A 173 -18.01 -13.51 -12.09
N MET A 174 -17.97 -13.21 -13.39
CA MET A 174 -16.99 -13.74 -14.32
C MET A 174 -16.08 -12.61 -14.82
N PHE A 175 -14.79 -12.77 -14.63
CA PHE A 175 -13.76 -11.90 -15.19
C PHE A 175 -13.24 -12.52 -16.48
N GLU A 176 -13.09 -11.71 -17.54
CA GLU A 176 -12.55 -12.10 -18.83
C GLU A 176 -11.40 -11.16 -19.21
N HIS A 177 -10.26 -11.75 -19.56
CA HIS A 177 -9.07 -10.99 -19.97
C HIS A 177 -8.20 -11.81 -20.92
N ALA A 178 -7.88 -11.26 -22.09
CA ALA A 178 -7.05 -11.91 -23.11
C ALA A 178 -7.45 -13.38 -23.40
N GLY A 179 -8.75 -13.67 -23.46
CA GLY A 179 -9.30 -15.01 -23.70
C GLY A 179 -9.33 -15.96 -22.50
N ARG A 180 -8.79 -15.55 -21.34
CA ARG A 180 -8.90 -16.27 -20.07
C ARG A 180 -10.17 -15.85 -19.34
N THR A 181 -10.76 -16.78 -18.59
CA THR A 181 -11.95 -16.52 -17.79
C THR A 181 -11.77 -17.05 -16.37
N GLU A 182 -12.11 -16.24 -15.38
CA GLU A 182 -12.18 -16.64 -13.98
C GLU A 182 -13.55 -16.35 -13.41
N LYS A 183 -14.08 -17.28 -12.60
CA LYS A 183 -15.43 -17.19 -12.03
C LYS A 183 -15.34 -17.22 -10.50
N VAL A 184 -16.12 -16.36 -9.87
CA VAL A 184 -16.25 -16.29 -8.42
C VAL A 184 -17.70 -16.04 -8.03
N THR A 185 -18.19 -16.72 -7.01
CA THR A 185 -19.56 -16.54 -6.48
C THR A 185 -19.47 -15.88 -5.11
N SER A 186 -19.13 -14.59 -5.11
CA SER A 186 -18.98 -13.78 -3.90
C SER A 186 -19.12 -12.30 -4.20
N THR A 187 -19.59 -11.53 -3.22
CA THR A 187 -19.59 -10.06 -3.23
C THR A 187 -18.40 -9.47 -2.47
N ASP A 188 -17.57 -10.31 -1.86
CA ASP A 188 -16.42 -9.89 -1.07
C ASP A 188 -15.31 -9.31 -1.95
N GLU A 189 -14.83 -8.11 -1.59
CA GLU A 189 -13.80 -7.39 -2.38
C GLU A 189 -12.55 -8.25 -2.55
N GLN A 190 -12.07 -8.91 -1.50
CA GLN A 190 -10.84 -9.69 -1.55
C GLN A 190 -10.96 -10.85 -2.54
N GLN A 191 -12.09 -11.56 -2.53
CA GLN A 191 -12.34 -12.64 -3.49
C GLN A 191 -12.47 -12.14 -4.94
N LEU A 192 -13.12 -10.99 -5.15
CA LEU A 192 -13.23 -10.36 -6.47
C LEU A 192 -11.86 -9.91 -7.00
N THR A 193 -11.05 -9.26 -6.18
CA THR A 193 -9.68 -8.85 -6.52
C THR A 193 -8.81 -10.05 -6.85
N ASN A 194 -8.91 -11.14 -6.09
CA ASN A 194 -8.18 -12.37 -6.40
C ASN A 194 -8.56 -12.98 -7.75
N ALA A 195 -9.85 -13.00 -8.10
CA ALA A 195 -10.30 -13.47 -9.41
C ALA A 195 -9.76 -12.57 -10.54
N LEU A 196 -9.72 -11.25 -10.33
CA LEU A 196 -9.09 -10.29 -11.24
C LEU A 196 -7.59 -10.58 -11.41
N ILE A 197 -6.85 -10.76 -10.30
CA ILE A 197 -5.41 -11.11 -10.34
C ILE A 197 -5.20 -12.39 -11.14
N LYS A 198 -5.97 -13.45 -10.86
CA LYS A 198 -5.89 -14.74 -11.56
C LYS A 198 -6.08 -14.58 -13.07
N VAL A 199 -7.15 -13.89 -13.49
CA VAL A 199 -7.44 -13.75 -14.92
C VAL A 199 -6.42 -12.88 -15.64
N VAL A 200 -5.83 -11.90 -14.96
CA VAL A 200 -4.82 -10.99 -15.54
C VAL A 200 -3.45 -11.66 -15.63
N GLN A 201 -3.00 -12.33 -14.57
CA GLN A 201 -1.69 -12.98 -14.52
C GLN A 201 -1.65 -14.32 -15.27
N GLY A 202 -2.73 -15.10 -15.24
CA GLY A 202 -2.87 -16.34 -16.05
C GLY A 202 -2.05 -17.50 -15.56
N ARG A 203 -1.38 -17.29 -14.44
CA ARG A 203 -0.68 -18.27 -13.64
C ARG A 203 -0.81 -17.84 -12.20
N GLN A 204 -0.81 -18.83 -11.31
CA GLN A 204 -0.78 -18.60 -9.88
C GLN A 204 0.69 -18.72 -9.43
N PRO A 205 1.34 -17.64 -8.95
CA PRO A 205 2.74 -17.74 -8.57
C PRO A 205 2.91 -18.72 -7.41
N LYS A 206 3.98 -19.52 -7.45
CA LYS A 206 4.23 -20.57 -6.47
C LYS A 206 5.35 -20.21 -5.52
N VAL A 207 5.04 -20.29 -4.23
CA VAL A 207 5.94 -20.03 -3.11
C VAL A 207 6.27 -21.34 -2.44
N TYR A 208 7.57 -21.61 -2.30
CA TYR A 208 8.09 -22.76 -1.56
C TYR A 208 8.66 -22.33 -0.23
N PHE A 209 8.15 -22.87 0.87
CA PHE A 209 8.77 -22.77 2.18
C PHE A 209 9.72 -23.94 2.40
N VAL A 210 10.99 -23.65 2.64
CA VAL A 210 11.97 -24.71 2.92
C VAL A 210 11.74 -25.28 4.31
N TYR A 211 11.93 -26.59 4.45
CA TYR A 211 11.92 -27.28 5.74
C TYR A 211 13.02 -28.34 5.83
N GLY A 212 13.43 -28.64 7.06
CA GLY A 212 14.38 -29.71 7.37
C GLY A 212 15.47 -29.31 8.35
N HIS A 213 15.65 -27.99 8.57
CA HIS A 213 16.71 -27.41 9.40
C HIS A 213 16.16 -26.63 10.60
N GLY A 214 14.87 -26.81 10.94
CA GLY A 214 14.22 -26.11 12.04
C GLY A 214 13.55 -24.80 11.63
N GLU A 215 13.30 -24.61 10.33
CA GLU A 215 12.51 -23.49 9.82
C GLU A 215 11.08 -23.48 10.38
N ARG A 216 10.47 -22.30 10.39
CA ARG A 216 9.11 -22.08 10.91
C ARG A 216 8.06 -22.82 10.09
N ASP A 217 7.12 -23.47 10.78
CA ASP A 217 6.08 -24.27 10.12
C ASP A 217 4.94 -23.40 9.56
N THR A 218 4.65 -23.58 8.28
CA THR A 218 3.53 -22.95 7.56
C THR A 218 2.15 -23.47 7.96
N THR A 219 2.07 -24.50 8.80
CA THR A 219 0.82 -24.98 9.40
C THR A 219 0.67 -24.67 10.88
N GLY A 220 1.72 -24.12 11.50
CA GLY A 220 1.72 -23.72 12.91
C GLY A 220 0.84 -22.49 13.15
N SER A 221 -0.05 -22.58 14.14
CA SER A 221 -0.87 -21.48 14.65
C SER A 221 -0.34 -20.89 15.97
N ASP A 222 0.78 -21.42 16.44
CA ASP A 222 1.50 -20.93 17.61
C ASP A 222 2.24 -19.62 17.30
N ARG A 223 2.76 -18.98 18.36
CA ARG A 223 3.43 -17.67 18.27
C ARG A 223 4.60 -17.65 17.28
N GLU A 224 5.25 -18.80 17.09
CA GLU A 224 6.41 -18.96 16.23
C GLU A 224 6.07 -19.55 14.85
N GLY A 225 4.81 -19.93 14.63
CA GLY A 225 4.31 -20.50 13.40
C GLY A 225 4.08 -19.46 12.31
N TYR A 226 4.16 -19.91 11.05
CA TYR A 226 3.96 -19.09 9.85
C TYR A 226 2.59 -19.36 9.17
N GLY A 227 1.66 -20.02 9.88
CA GLY A 227 0.32 -20.35 9.38
C GLY A 227 -0.43 -19.15 8.82
N ALA A 228 -0.52 -18.07 9.59
CA ALA A 228 -1.23 -16.85 9.17
C ALA A 228 -0.59 -16.20 7.92
N ALA A 229 0.75 -16.20 7.82
CA ALA A 229 1.44 -15.69 6.64
C ALA A 229 1.16 -16.55 5.40
N ALA A 230 1.19 -17.88 5.54
CA ALA A 230 0.86 -18.81 4.48
C ALA A 230 -0.62 -18.68 4.04
N GLU A 231 -1.55 -18.49 4.98
CA GLU A 231 -2.95 -18.21 4.68
C GLU A 231 -3.11 -16.91 3.90
N GLN A 232 -2.43 -15.83 4.32
CA GLN A 232 -2.49 -14.55 3.62
C GLN A 232 -1.90 -14.62 2.20
N LEU A 233 -0.83 -15.39 1.99
CA LEU A 233 -0.29 -15.68 0.66
C LEU A 233 -1.31 -16.41 -0.21
N ARG A 234 -1.95 -17.47 0.29
CA ARG A 234 -3.01 -18.18 -0.44
C ARG A 234 -4.18 -17.25 -0.76
N ALA A 235 -4.56 -16.42 0.21
CA ALA A 235 -5.59 -15.41 0.08
C ALA A 235 -5.18 -14.22 -0.82
N SER A 236 -3.91 -14.15 -1.25
CA SER A 236 -3.39 -13.21 -2.24
C SER A 236 -3.09 -13.90 -3.58
N ASN A 237 -3.68 -15.07 -3.80
CA ASN A 237 -3.53 -15.87 -5.02
C ASN A 237 -2.11 -16.44 -5.24
N PHE A 238 -1.40 -16.83 -4.18
CA PHE A 238 -0.19 -17.65 -4.31
C PHE A 238 -0.50 -19.13 -4.05
N LEU A 239 0.18 -20.03 -4.77
CA LEU A 239 0.31 -21.43 -4.35
C LEU A 239 1.39 -21.50 -3.27
N VAL A 240 1.12 -22.16 -2.15
CA VAL A 240 2.07 -22.27 -1.05
C VAL A 240 2.33 -23.75 -0.78
N ASP A 241 3.54 -24.20 -1.12
CA ASP A 241 4.02 -25.56 -0.94
C ASP A 241 5.28 -25.61 -0.08
N ARG A 242 5.66 -26.81 0.34
CA ARG A 242 6.87 -27.08 1.12
C ARG A 242 7.97 -27.65 0.24
N LEU A 243 9.22 -27.32 0.55
CA LEU A 243 10.41 -27.78 -0.17
C LEU A 243 11.43 -28.41 0.78
N ALA A 244 11.81 -29.66 0.54
CA ALA A 244 12.87 -30.35 1.29
C ALA A 244 14.17 -30.39 0.48
N LEU A 245 14.96 -29.33 0.56
CA LEU A 245 16.28 -29.29 -0.09
C LEU A 245 17.23 -30.39 0.41
N ALA A 246 17.09 -30.81 1.67
CA ALA A 246 17.87 -31.89 2.24
C ALA A 246 17.58 -33.27 1.61
N GLN A 247 16.38 -33.46 1.06
CA GLN A 247 15.96 -34.72 0.44
C GLN A 247 16.19 -34.69 -1.07
N ASP A 248 15.81 -33.59 -1.71
CA ASP A 248 16.02 -33.32 -3.13
C ASP A 248 16.64 -31.93 -3.27
N PRO A 249 17.97 -31.83 -3.45
CA PRO A 249 18.70 -30.55 -3.53
C PRO A 249 18.48 -29.90 -4.91
N ASN A 250 17.22 -29.65 -5.23
CA ASN A 250 16.79 -28.96 -6.42
C ASN A 250 15.50 -28.20 -6.14
N VAL A 251 15.48 -26.91 -6.48
CA VAL A 251 14.25 -26.11 -6.46
C VAL A 251 13.46 -26.46 -7.72
N PRO A 252 12.17 -26.85 -7.64
CA PRO A 252 11.33 -27.08 -8.81
C PRO A 252 11.27 -25.90 -9.79
N THR A 253 11.03 -26.18 -11.07
CA THR A 253 11.00 -25.14 -12.13
C THR A 253 9.75 -24.26 -12.08
N ASP A 254 8.69 -24.73 -11.42
CA ASP A 254 7.45 -23.98 -11.19
C ASP A 254 7.52 -23.06 -9.96
N GLY A 255 8.62 -23.07 -9.19
CA GLY A 255 8.80 -22.22 -8.02
C GLY A 255 9.18 -20.78 -8.35
N ASP A 256 8.29 -19.83 -8.12
CA ASP A 256 8.53 -18.39 -8.32
C ASP A 256 9.30 -17.75 -7.17
N VAL A 257 9.09 -18.22 -5.94
CA VAL A 257 9.76 -17.73 -4.72
C VAL A 257 10.12 -18.90 -3.80
N VAL A 258 11.32 -18.85 -3.22
CA VAL A 258 11.76 -19.74 -2.13
C VAL A 258 11.92 -18.92 -0.85
N ILE A 259 11.25 -19.35 0.22
CA ILE A 259 11.30 -18.72 1.54
C ILE A 259 12.04 -19.64 2.51
N ILE A 260 13.10 -19.12 3.11
CA ILE A 260 13.87 -19.79 4.18
C ILE A 260 13.57 -19.04 5.46
N ALA A 261 12.67 -19.60 6.28
CA ALA A 261 12.10 -18.93 7.44
C ALA A 261 12.75 -19.41 8.74
N GLY A 262 13.77 -18.70 9.23
CA GLY A 262 14.40 -18.94 10.53
C GLY A 262 15.02 -20.33 10.69
N PRO A 263 15.95 -20.76 9.82
CA PRO A 263 16.60 -22.06 9.97
C PRO A 263 17.42 -22.12 11.27
N ALA A 264 17.24 -23.17 12.05
CA ALA A 264 17.98 -23.40 13.29
C ALA A 264 19.35 -24.05 13.05
N ASN A 265 19.50 -24.75 11.91
CA ASN A 265 20.74 -25.41 11.50
C ASN A 265 21.18 -24.90 10.12
N ASP A 266 22.48 -24.91 9.89
CA ASP A 266 23.04 -24.47 8.62
C ASP A 266 22.77 -25.48 7.50
N TYR A 267 22.76 -25.00 6.27
CA TYR A 267 22.57 -25.83 5.07
C TYR A 267 23.89 -26.45 4.65
N VAL A 268 23.84 -27.61 4.00
CA VAL A 268 25.04 -28.25 3.44
C VAL A 268 25.35 -27.68 2.05
N PRO A 269 26.59 -27.83 1.54
CA PRO A 269 26.99 -27.24 0.26
C PRO A 269 26.06 -27.56 -0.92
N ALA A 270 25.55 -28.79 -1.00
CA ALA A 270 24.64 -29.20 -2.07
C ALA A 270 23.32 -28.40 -2.09
N GLU A 271 22.81 -28.01 -0.91
CA GLU A 271 21.58 -27.22 -0.81
C GLU A 271 21.83 -25.76 -1.20
N ILE A 272 22.99 -25.21 -0.81
CA ILE A 272 23.39 -23.88 -1.27
C ILE A 272 23.58 -23.86 -2.79
N ASP A 273 24.17 -24.91 -3.37
CA ASP A 273 24.31 -25.02 -4.82
C ASP A 273 22.95 -25.08 -5.53
N ALA A 274 21.95 -25.73 -4.92
CA ALA A 274 20.57 -25.72 -5.41
C ALA A 274 19.97 -24.30 -5.40
N LEU A 275 20.19 -23.53 -4.33
CA LEU A 275 19.76 -22.13 -4.23
C LEU A 275 20.51 -21.24 -5.24
N ARG A 276 21.81 -21.44 -5.43
CA ARG A 276 22.59 -20.72 -6.46
C ARG A 276 22.04 -21.01 -7.86
N ALA A 277 21.79 -22.28 -8.19
CA ALA A 277 21.21 -22.68 -9.47
C ALA A 277 19.80 -22.10 -9.67
N TYR A 278 19.02 -21.99 -8.60
CA TYR A 278 17.71 -21.33 -8.62
C TYR A 278 17.81 -19.83 -8.87
N MET A 279 18.70 -19.12 -8.19
CA MET A 279 18.89 -17.68 -8.39
C MET A 279 19.42 -17.36 -9.79
N ARG A 280 20.35 -18.17 -10.34
CA ARG A 280 20.90 -17.96 -11.70
C ARG A 280 19.84 -17.90 -12.79
N ARG A 281 18.79 -18.72 -12.69
CA ARG A 281 17.68 -18.74 -13.64
C ARG A 281 16.59 -17.69 -13.36
N GLY A 282 16.85 -16.69 -12.51
CA GLY A 282 15.91 -15.61 -12.17
C GLY A 282 14.93 -15.94 -11.04
N GLY A 283 15.27 -16.89 -10.17
CA GLY A 283 14.51 -17.18 -8.96
C GLY A 283 14.57 -16.06 -7.92
N HIS A 284 13.64 -16.08 -6.96
CA HIS A 284 13.57 -15.10 -5.87
C HIS A 284 13.70 -15.82 -4.52
N VAL A 285 14.63 -15.38 -3.68
CA VAL A 285 14.81 -15.94 -2.33
C VAL A 285 14.47 -14.88 -1.27
N LEU A 286 13.61 -15.25 -0.33
CA LEU A 286 13.42 -14.51 0.92
C LEU A 286 14.12 -15.28 2.04
N LEU A 287 15.18 -14.68 2.59
CA LEU A 287 15.99 -15.27 3.64
C LEU A 287 15.71 -14.55 4.97
N LEU A 288 15.11 -15.26 5.92
CA LEU A 288 14.80 -14.76 7.25
C LEU A 288 15.71 -15.48 8.25
N LEU A 289 16.67 -14.76 8.82
CA LEU A 289 17.67 -15.33 9.74
C LEU A 289 17.44 -14.79 11.15
N ASP A 290 16.87 -15.62 12.02
CA ASP A 290 16.75 -15.32 13.46
C ASP A 290 18.13 -15.19 14.09
N PRO A 291 18.38 -14.33 15.09
CA PRO A 291 19.66 -14.30 15.82
C PRO A 291 19.99 -15.67 16.46
N PRO A 292 21.24 -15.91 16.90
CA PRO A 292 21.61 -17.14 17.58
C PRO A 292 20.66 -17.44 18.75
N ALA A 293 20.01 -18.61 18.75
CA ALA A 293 19.05 -18.98 19.80
C ALA A 293 19.71 -19.19 21.17
N THR A 294 21.01 -19.52 21.18
CA THR A 294 21.84 -19.64 22.38
C THR A 294 23.24 -19.12 22.10
N ALA A 295 24.00 -18.83 23.16
CA ALA A 295 25.40 -18.42 23.07
C ALA A 295 26.34 -19.52 22.50
N GLU A 296 25.85 -20.75 22.35
CA GLU A 296 26.59 -21.91 21.82
C GLU A 296 26.03 -22.38 20.47
N ALA A 297 25.01 -21.69 19.94
CA ALA A 297 24.42 -22.04 18.66
C ALA A 297 25.47 -22.00 17.55
N ARG A 298 25.46 -23.03 16.69
CA ARG A 298 26.38 -23.09 15.56
C ARG A 298 26.03 -21.99 14.55
N PRO A 299 27.02 -21.29 13.99
CA PRO A 299 26.76 -20.26 13.00
C PRO A 299 26.23 -20.88 11.70
N LEU A 300 25.31 -20.17 11.05
CA LEU A 300 24.76 -20.49 9.74
C LEU A 300 25.74 -20.12 8.61
N THR A 301 26.98 -20.60 8.72
CA THR A 301 28.14 -20.18 7.93
C THR A 301 27.87 -20.17 6.41
N ASN A 302 27.22 -21.22 5.91
CA ASN A 302 26.95 -21.39 4.48
C ASN A 302 25.83 -20.44 4.00
N LEU A 303 24.77 -20.26 4.79
CA LEU A 303 23.71 -19.28 4.48
C LEU A 303 24.22 -17.84 4.57
N LEU A 304 25.09 -17.53 5.55
CA LEU A 304 25.72 -16.22 5.68
C LEU A 304 26.65 -15.94 4.50
N ALA A 305 27.45 -16.93 4.07
CA ALA A 305 28.28 -16.81 2.88
C ALA A 305 27.43 -16.61 1.60
N PHE A 306 26.32 -17.34 1.48
CA PHE A 306 25.37 -17.15 0.38
C PHE A 306 24.79 -15.73 0.35
N ALA A 307 24.40 -15.15 1.50
CA ALA A 307 23.96 -13.75 1.56
C ALA A 307 25.10 -12.77 1.16
N ALA A 308 26.33 -13.05 1.61
CA ALA A 308 27.49 -12.22 1.29
C ALA A 308 27.83 -12.22 -0.21
N GLU A 309 27.63 -13.33 -0.93
CA GLU A 309 27.75 -13.41 -2.40
C GLU A 309 26.81 -12.42 -3.12
N TRP A 310 25.73 -12.01 -2.46
CA TRP A 310 24.73 -11.07 -2.95
C TRP A 310 24.90 -9.65 -2.39
N GLY A 311 26.00 -9.36 -1.68
CA GLY A 311 26.31 -8.04 -1.15
C GLY A 311 25.57 -7.72 0.15
N ILE A 312 25.09 -8.75 0.88
CA ILE A 312 24.38 -8.60 2.14
C ILE A 312 25.19 -9.27 3.25
N GLU A 313 25.50 -8.53 4.31
CA GLU A 313 26.13 -9.03 5.53
C GLU A 313 25.06 -9.22 6.61
N ALA A 314 24.90 -10.44 7.09
CA ALA A 314 24.07 -10.75 8.26
C ALA A 314 24.95 -11.08 9.46
N GLY A 315 24.81 -10.30 10.53
CA GLY A 315 25.60 -10.46 11.75
C GLY A 315 25.18 -11.66 12.59
N THR A 316 26.04 -12.05 13.53
CA THR A 316 25.75 -13.05 14.58
C THR A 316 25.44 -12.41 15.94
N ASN A 317 25.01 -11.15 15.89
CA ASN A 317 24.70 -10.30 17.04
C ASN A 317 23.19 -10.25 17.29
N ILE A 318 22.80 -9.66 18.43
CA ILE A 318 21.41 -9.35 18.76
C ILE A 318 21.24 -7.84 18.75
N VAL A 319 20.24 -7.35 18.03
CA VAL A 319 19.91 -5.92 18.03
C VAL A 319 19.15 -5.59 19.30
N VAL A 320 19.62 -4.58 20.02
CA VAL A 320 19.00 -4.09 21.24
C VAL A 320 18.61 -2.62 21.09
N ASP A 321 17.48 -2.23 21.67
CA ASP A 321 16.94 -0.88 21.62
C ASP A 321 16.62 -0.37 23.03
N VAL A 322 17.27 0.73 23.42
CA VAL A 322 17.04 1.41 24.71
C VAL A 322 16.42 2.81 24.55
N SER A 323 15.81 3.10 23.38
CA SER A 323 15.16 4.38 23.07
C SER A 323 14.02 4.74 24.04
N GLY A 324 13.55 3.78 24.84
CA GLY A 324 12.45 3.94 25.78
C GLY A 324 11.07 3.73 25.15
N VAL A 325 10.97 3.63 23.82
CA VAL A 325 9.73 3.27 23.12
C VAL A 325 9.29 1.87 23.55
N GLY A 326 10.19 0.90 23.57
CA GLY A 326 9.88 -0.45 24.05
C GLY A 326 9.33 -0.48 25.49
N ARG A 327 9.87 0.35 26.39
CA ARG A 327 9.35 0.47 27.77
C ARG A 327 7.90 0.96 27.82
N ALA A 328 7.50 1.86 26.91
CA ALA A 328 6.11 2.32 26.83
C ALA A 328 5.13 1.21 26.41
N PHE A 329 5.62 0.18 25.71
CA PHE A 329 4.88 -1.02 25.31
C PHE A 329 5.19 -2.24 26.18
N ASN A 330 5.86 -2.06 27.32
CA ASN A 330 6.24 -3.11 28.27
C ASN A 330 7.08 -4.24 27.62
N THR A 331 7.99 -3.89 26.71
CA THR A 331 8.95 -4.81 26.08
C THR A 331 10.36 -4.63 26.65
N GLY A 332 11.19 -5.68 26.58
CA GLY A 332 12.60 -5.65 26.94
C GLY A 332 13.48 -4.97 25.88
N PRO A 333 14.76 -4.68 26.20
CA PRO A 333 15.71 -4.06 25.27
C PRO A 333 16.00 -4.93 24.03
N GLU A 334 15.77 -6.24 24.08
CA GLU A 334 15.94 -7.20 22.98
C GLU A 334 14.85 -7.14 21.90
N VAL A 335 13.83 -6.28 22.08
CA VAL A 335 12.73 -6.06 21.12
C VAL A 335 12.99 -4.74 20.39
N PRO A 336 13.79 -4.72 19.31
CA PRO A 336 14.07 -3.49 18.59
C PRO A 336 12.83 -2.95 17.87
N ILE A 337 12.74 -1.63 17.83
CA ILE A 337 11.67 -0.91 17.16
C ILE A 337 12.22 -0.28 15.89
N ALA A 338 11.64 -0.63 14.74
CA ALA A 338 11.92 0.04 13.48
C ALA A 338 11.07 1.29 13.35
N LEU A 339 11.76 2.42 13.23
CA LEU A 339 11.19 3.75 13.06
C LEU A 339 11.52 4.35 11.68
N SER A 340 12.55 3.81 11.01
CA SER A 340 13.04 4.31 9.74
C SER A 340 12.93 3.22 8.68
N TYR A 341 12.25 3.54 7.59
CA TYR A 341 12.15 2.71 6.39
C TYR A 341 12.74 3.52 5.24
N PRO A 342 14.03 3.30 4.90
CA PRO A 342 14.66 4.00 3.79
C PRO A 342 13.87 3.86 2.49
N PRO A 343 13.91 4.86 1.58
CA PRO A 343 13.20 4.80 0.31
C PRO A 343 13.57 3.53 -0.48
N HIS A 344 12.60 2.64 -0.64
CA HIS A 344 12.76 1.37 -1.35
C HIS A 344 11.39 0.91 -1.87
N PRO A 345 11.27 0.26 -3.05
CA PRO A 345 9.97 -0.21 -3.55
C PRO A 345 9.20 -1.15 -2.61
N ILE A 346 9.90 -1.88 -1.73
CA ILE A 346 9.29 -2.70 -0.67
C ILE A 346 8.54 -1.84 0.36
N ASN A 347 9.04 -0.64 0.64
CA ASN A 347 8.51 0.28 1.64
C ASN A 347 7.57 1.32 1.05
N ASP A 348 7.17 1.19 -0.23
CA ASP A 348 6.28 2.17 -0.84
C ASP A 348 4.99 2.26 -0.02
N ARG A 349 4.70 3.46 0.51
CA ARG A 349 3.57 3.76 1.40
C ARG A 349 3.56 3.02 2.75
N PHE A 350 4.69 2.46 3.16
CA PHE A 350 4.83 1.83 4.46
C PHE A 350 5.22 2.88 5.52
N GLU A 351 4.25 3.32 6.33
CA GLU A 351 4.44 4.35 7.37
C GLU A 351 4.24 3.81 8.80
N GLN A 352 4.22 2.49 8.98
CA GLN A 352 3.96 1.87 10.27
C GLN A 352 5.23 1.65 11.09
N MET A 353 5.14 1.94 12.39
CA MET A 353 6.14 1.48 13.35
C MET A 353 6.01 -0.04 13.53
N THR A 354 7.13 -0.77 13.45
CA THR A 354 7.12 -2.23 13.70
C THR A 354 8.07 -2.57 14.84
N ALA A 355 7.68 -3.59 15.61
CA ALA A 355 8.47 -4.16 16.69
C ALA A 355 8.87 -5.59 16.30
N PHE A 356 10.15 -5.91 16.44
CA PHE A 356 10.68 -7.23 16.13
C PHE A 356 10.94 -7.97 17.44
N GLY A 357 10.39 -9.18 17.59
CA GLY A 357 10.50 -9.94 18.85
C GLY A 357 11.95 -10.19 19.27
N VAL A 358 12.81 -10.48 18.29
CA VAL A 358 14.26 -10.45 18.34
C VAL A 358 14.77 -10.19 16.92
N ALA A 359 15.94 -9.58 16.75
CA ALA A 359 16.55 -9.39 15.44
C ALA A 359 18.07 -9.46 15.51
N ARG A 360 18.70 -9.73 14.36
CA ARG A 360 20.14 -9.57 14.11
C ARG A 360 20.36 -8.40 13.15
N SER A 361 21.58 -7.86 13.12
CA SER A 361 21.94 -6.90 12.09
C SER A 361 21.97 -7.57 10.72
N VAL A 362 21.40 -6.91 9.70
CA VAL A 362 21.46 -7.30 8.29
C VAL A 362 21.67 -6.03 7.49
N ARG A 363 22.85 -5.86 6.87
CA ARG A 363 23.22 -4.62 6.19
C ARG A 363 23.82 -4.88 4.81
N PRO A 364 23.74 -3.90 3.89
CA PRO A 364 24.54 -3.95 2.67
C PRO A 364 26.05 -3.98 2.96
N ILE A 365 26.80 -4.75 2.19
CA ILE A 365 28.26 -4.70 2.17
C ILE A 365 28.71 -3.42 1.46
N GLU A 366 29.59 -2.66 2.09
CA GLU A 366 30.13 -1.43 1.51
C GLU A 366 30.90 -1.73 0.22
N GLY A 367 30.60 -1.00 -0.86
CA GLY A 367 31.14 -1.27 -2.19
C GLY A 367 30.47 -2.43 -2.95
N GLY A 368 29.53 -3.14 -2.32
CA GLY A 368 28.82 -4.28 -2.91
C GLY A 368 29.66 -5.56 -2.99
N ALA A 369 29.07 -6.61 -3.57
CA ALA A 369 29.76 -7.87 -3.84
C ALA A 369 29.36 -8.41 -5.21
N ASN A 370 30.32 -8.95 -5.98
CA ASN A 370 30.08 -9.52 -7.31
C ASN A 370 29.30 -8.59 -8.27
N GLY A 371 29.56 -7.29 -8.21
CA GLY A 371 28.85 -6.28 -9.02
C GLY A 371 27.41 -6.00 -8.57
N ARG A 372 26.99 -6.53 -7.41
CA ARG A 372 25.65 -6.36 -6.83
C ARG A 372 25.73 -5.36 -5.68
N MET A 373 24.77 -4.43 -5.64
CA MET A 373 24.65 -3.44 -4.57
C MET A 373 23.33 -3.63 -3.83
N ALA A 374 23.40 -4.12 -2.60
CA ALA A 374 22.23 -4.23 -1.75
C ALA A 374 21.84 -2.86 -1.16
N GLN A 375 20.58 -2.74 -0.74
CA GLN A 375 20.02 -1.54 -0.13
C GLN A 375 19.30 -1.92 1.16
N SER A 376 19.53 -1.14 2.23
CA SER A 376 18.78 -1.24 3.49
C SER A 376 17.32 -0.83 3.25
N PHE A 377 16.38 -1.55 3.84
CA PHE A 377 14.96 -1.17 3.79
C PHE A 377 14.29 -1.12 5.18
N VAL A 378 14.98 -1.48 6.26
CA VAL A 378 14.43 -1.36 7.61
C VAL A 378 15.54 -1.07 8.60
N GLU A 379 15.36 -0.01 9.38
CA GLU A 379 16.36 0.48 10.33
C GLU A 379 15.71 0.80 11.68
N THR A 380 16.45 0.46 12.74
CA THR A 380 16.07 0.76 14.12
C THR A 380 16.26 2.23 14.48
N SER A 381 15.95 2.58 15.73
CA SER A 381 16.24 3.91 16.27
C SER A 381 17.76 4.20 16.36
N PRO A 382 18.20 5.47 16.32
CA PRO A 382 19.61 5.83 16.56
C PRO A 382 20.15 5.43 17.94
N ASN A 383 19.27 5.15 18.91
CA ASN A 383 19.63 4.73 20.27
C ASN A 383 19.74 3.20 20.42
N SER A 384 19.65 2.46 19.32
CA SER A 384 19.90 1.02 19.28
C SER A 384 21.37 0.71 18.98
N TRP A 385 21.75 -0.55 19.14
CA TRP A 385 22.99 -1.11 18.63
C TRP A 385 22.84 -2.61 18.42
N ALA A 386 23.78 -3.22 17.69
CA ALA A 386 23.90 -4.66 17.62
C ALA A 386 24.93 -5.13 18.65
N GLU A 387 24.46 -5.87 19.65
CA GLU A 387 25.23 -6.43 20.77
C GLU A 387 25.99 -7.68 20.31
N SER A 388 27.32 -7.62 20.37
CA SER A 388 28.19 -8.72 19.95
C SER A 388 28.42 -9.75 21.07
N ASP A 389 28.34 -9.36 22.35
CA ASP A 389 28.43 -10.28 23.48
C ASP A 389 27.06 -10.89 23.82
N VAL A 390 26.58 -11.73 22.90
CA VAL A 390 25.32 -12.47 23.02
C VAL A 390 25.28 -13.32 24.30
N ARG A 391 26.43 -13.84 24.75
CA ARG A 391 26.49 -14.67 25.97
C ARG A 391 26.18 -13.85 27.22
N SER A 392 26.81 -12.68 27.35
CA SER A 392 26.57 -11.78 28.48
C SER A 392 25.13 -11.28 28.47
N LEU A 393 24.62 -10.89 27.29
CA LEU A 393 23.23 -10.45 27.13
C LEU A 393 22.23 -11.52 27.60
N MET A 394 22.35 -12.76 27.11
CA MET A 394 21.43 -13.84 27.44
C MET A 394 21.50 -14.31 28.91
N SER A 395 22.65 -14.13 29.57
CA SER A 395 22.84 -14.58 30.96
C SER A 395 22.51 -13.53 32.01
N THR A 396 22.78 -12.26 31.72
CA THR A 396 22.62 -11.16 32.68
C THR A 396 21.40 -10.28 32.40
N GLY A 397 20.91 -10.26 31.16
CA GLY A 397 19.89 -9.31 30.69
C GLY A 397 20.33 -7.84 30.73
N GLN A 398 21.61 -7.57 31.03
CA GLN A 398 22.16 -6.21 31.06
C GLN A 398 22.73 -5.85 29.70
N VAL A 399 22.42 -4.63 29.25
CA VAL A 399 22.86 -4.08 27.97
C VAL A 399 23.72 -2.85 28.24
N GLN A 400 24.96 -2.86 27.76
CA GLN A 400 25.87 -1.71 27.83
C GLN A 400 26.71 -1.65 26.56
N ARG A 401 26.39 -0.69 25.68
CA ARG A 401 27.07 -0.54 24.40
C ARG A 401 28.59 -0.41 24.57
N ASN A 402 29.32 -1.26 23.87
CA ASN A 402 30.78 -1.31 23.84
C ASN A 402 31.31 -1.49 22.40
N LEU A 403 31.65 -0.38 21.74
CA LEU A 403 32.17 -0.40 20.37
C LEU A 403 33.54 -1.08 20.26
N GLU A 404 34.35 -1.06 21.32
CA GLU A 404 35.66 -1.73 21.34
C GLU A 404 35.51 -3.26 21.40
N ALA A 405 34.39 -3.76 21.93
CA ALA A 405 34.03 -5.18 21.94
C ALA A 405 33.34 -5.65 20.65
N GLY A 406 33.20 -4.77 19.65
CA GLY A 406 32.63 -5.11 18.34
C GLY A 406 31.16 -4.75 18.17
N ASP A 407 30.55 -4.00 19.09
CA ASP A 407 29.18 -3.54 18.91
C ASP A 407 29.02 -2.60 17.71
N ILE A 408 27.89 -2.72 17.03
CA ILE A 408 27.55 -1.86 15.89
C ILE A 408 26.57 -0.80 16.36
N ALA A 409 27.01 0.46 16.40
CA ALA A 409 26.14 1.58 16.75
C ALA A 409 24.96 1.73 15.77
N GLY A 410 23.80 2.11 16.29
CA GLY A 410 22.62 2.39 15.48
C GLY A 410 22.68 3.74 14.73
N PRO A 411 21.73 3.98 13.80
CA PRO A 411 20.66 3.07 13.37
C PRO A 411 21.19 1.75 12.80
N VAL A 412 20.64 0.63 13.25
CA VAL A 412 21.06 -0.71 12.81
C VAL A 412 20.10 -1.15 11.73
N SER A 413 20.63 -1.48 10.55
CA SER A 413 19.85 -2.11 9.49
C SER A 413 19.51 -3.56 9.90
N MET A 414 18.24 -3.92 9.76
CA MET A 414 17.73 -5.27 10.06
C MET A 414 17.25 -6.00 8.80
N GLY A 415 17.39 -5.37 7.63
CA GLY A 415 16.96 -5.96 6.38
C GLY A 415 17.56 -5.23 5.18
N ALA A 416 18.04 -6.02 4.23
CA ALA A 416 18.59 -5.55 2.98
C ALA A 416 17.99 -6.30 1.79
N ALA A 417 17.85 -5.61 0.66
CA ALA A 417 17.34 -6.17 -0.59
C ALA A 417 18.31 -5.88 -1.73
N VAL A 418 18.36 -6.77 -2.71
CA VAL A 418 19.21 -6.66 -3.89
C VAL A 418 18.52 -7.32 -5.07
N SER A 419 18.70 -6.73 -6.26
CA SER A 419 18.26 -7.31 -7.52
C SER A 419 19.43 -7.36 -8.49
N ALA A 420 19.47 -8.41 -9.31
CA ALA A 420 20.44 -8.59 -10.38
C ALA A 420 19.73 -9.23 -11.57
N ALA A 421 20.26 -9.02 -12.78
CA ALA A 421 19.80 -9.75 -13.96
C ALA A 421 20.10 -11.24 -13.79
N ALA A 422 19.23 -12.09 -14.34
CA ALA A 422 19.51 -13.52 -14.47
C ALA A 422 20.75 -13.74 -15.35
N GLU A 423 21.52 -14.80 -15.06
CA GLU A 423 22.79 -15.15 -15.72
C GLU A 423 22.59 -16.01 -16.98
#